data_AF-A0A849R4Y8-F1
#
_entry.id   AF-A0A849R4Y8-F1
#
_cell.length_a   1.000
_cell.length_b   1.000
_cell.length_c   1.000
_cell.angle_alpha   90.00
_cell.angle_beta   90.00
_cell.angle_gamma   90.00
#
_symmetry.space_group_name_H-M   'P 1'
#
loop_
_entity.id
_entity.type
_entity.pdbx_description
1 polymer ?
#
loop_
_entity_poly.entity_id
_entity_poly.type
_entity_poly.pdbx_seq_one_letter_code
_entity_poly.pdbx_strand_id
1 'polypeptide(L)'
;MALDCIIKSSLKSKNIYNKPDSVQKITNKYIISTSVDLSKQRLLKAIKNEFQKDFIKKLYPIPKWTERVYWNVIGRIQVEHEDITLDNIIKGVDQYLEDNNMCISQRDLLKFIRESIISHQIEGKTKIEDVSMHAAENGVTVIRFNEAIKRMKADGSIFEPTEGFYKCI
;
A
#
# COMPACT_ATOMS: atom_id res chain seq x y z
N MET A 1 -4.37 47.17 -36.52
CA MET A 1 -4.46 46.13 -35.47
C MET A 1 -4.14 46.79 -34.15
N ALA A 2 -5.02 46.61 -33.18
CA ALA A 2 -5.00 47.19 -31.83
C ALA A 2 -3.70 46.84 -31.05
N LEU A 3 -3.23 47.55 -30.02
CA LEU A 3 -3.75 48.65 -29.21
C LEU A 3 -2.53 49.34 -28.56
N ASP A 4 -2.53 50.66 -28.55
CA ASP A 4 -1.54 51.51 -27.92
C ASP A 4 -1.58 51.46 -26.38
N CYS A 5 -0.48 51.97 -25.85
CA CYS A 5 0.00 51.97 -24.49
C CYS A 5 -0.74 52.95 -23.54
N ILE A 6 -0.31 52.94 -22.28
CA ILE A 6 -0.35 53.99 -21.23
C ILE A 6 -1.64 54.12 -20.39
N ILE A 7 -1.52 53.92 -19.06
CA ILE A 7 -1.56 54.97 -17.99
C ILE A 7 -1.80 54.36 -16.60
N LYS A 8 -0.86 54.61 -15.70
CA LYS A 8 -1.00 54.64 -14.24
C LYS A 8 -2.07 55.66 -13.81
N SER A 9 -3.01 55.30 -12.92
CA SER A 9 -3.65 56.19 -11.93
C SER A 9 -4.44 55.30 -10.97
N SER A 10 -4.01 55.07 -9.72
CA SER A 10 -4.15 55.94 -8.54
C SER A 10 -5.62 56.22 -8.16
N LEU A 11 -6.03 55.74 -6.98
CA LEU A 11 -6.98 56.34 -6.00
C LEU A 11 -7.20 55.30 -4.87
N LYS A 12 -6.40 55.32 -3.79
CA LYS A 12 -6.72 55.96 -2.50
C LYS A 12 -8.17 55.78 -2.00
N SER A 13 -8.27 54.94 -0.95
CA SER A 13 -9.06 55.14 0.29
C SER A 13 -10.59 55.22 0.20
N LYS A 14 -11.27 54.20 0.74
CA LYS A 14 -12.04 54.31 2.00
C LYS A 14 -12.53 52.94 2.49
N ASN A 15 -12.23 52.68 3.77
CA ASN A 15 -12.88 51.79 4.75
C ASN A 15 -14.02 50.88 4.26
N ILE A 16 -13.93 49.59 4.64
CA ILE A 16 -14.81 48.98 5.65
C ILE A 16 -14.07 47.77 6.26
N TYR A 17 -14.04 47.76 7.59
CA TYR A 17 -13.54 46.71 8.46
C TYR A 17 -14.16 45.32 8.20
N ASN A 18 -13.41 44.28 8.60
CA ASN A 18 -13.85 42.96 9.11
C ASN A 18 -13.83 41.74 8.16
N LYS A 19 -12.69 41.03 8.13
CA LYS A 19 -12.45 39.69 8.75
C LYS A 19 -11.27 38.94 8.08
N PRO A 20 -10.17 38.61 8.78
CA PRO A 20 -8.99 38.00 8.16
C PRO A 20 -8.79 36.50 8.47
N ASP A 21 -9.83 35.65 8.45
CA ASP A 21 -9.65 34.24 8.88
C ASP A 21 -10.12 33.15 7.91
N SER A 22 -10.97 33.46 6.94
CA SER A 22 -11.59 32.45 6.08
C SER A 22 -10.86 32.23 4.76
N VAL A 23 -10.28 33.28 4.15
CA VAL A 23 -9.63 33.17 2.84
C VAL A 23 -8.25 32.50 2.93
N GLN A 24 -7.46 32.79 3.97
CA GLN A 24 -6.17 32.11 4.22
C GLN A 24 -6.33 30.62 4.59
N LYS A 25 -7.44 30.25 5.27
CA LYS A 25 -7.73 28.84 5.57
C LYS A 25 -8.10 28.03 4.32
N ILE A 26 -8.80 28.64 3.37
CA ILE A 26 -9.18 27.97 2.12
C ILE A 26 -7.95 27.79 1.22
N THR A 27 -7.11 28.81 1.03
CA THR A 27 -5.88 28.69 0.24
C THR A 27 -4.89 27.70 0.86
N ASN A 28 -4.69 27.70 2.18
CA ASN A 28 -3.82 26.70 2.82
C ASN A 28 -4.38 25.28 2.69
N LYS A 29 -5.70 25.07 2.86
CA LYS A 29 -6.30 23.74 2.71
C LYS A 29 -6.14 23.18 1.29
N TYR A 30 -6.30 24.02 0.27
CA TYR A 30 -6.10 23.61 -1.12
C TYR A 30 -4.62 23.38 -1.44
N ILE A 31 -3.70 24.28 -1.06
CA ILE A 31 -2.25 24.13 -1.31
C ILE A 31 -1.69 22.87 -0.61
N ILE A 32 -2.15 22.57 0.62
CA ILE A 32 -1.78 21.35 1.34
C ILE A 32 -2.36 20.12 0.62
N SER A 33 -3.58 20.19 0.10
CA SER A 33 -4.18 19.06 -0.63
C SER A 33 -3.46 18.75 -1.94
N THR A 34 -3.05 19.77 -2.72
CA THR A 34 -2.33 19.56 -3.99
C THR A 34 -0.88 19.13 -3.76
N SER A 35 -0.21 19.62 -2.71
CA SER A 35 1.18 19.24 -2.41
C SER A 35 1.31 17.80 -1.91
N VAL A 36 0.34 17.33 -1.12
CA VAL A 36 0.25 15.93 -0.66
C VAL A 36 -0.05 14.97 -1.82
N ASP A 37 -0.89 15.38 -2.78
CA ASP A 37 -1.17 14.55 -3.95
C ASP A 37 0.02 14.47 -4.92
N LEU A 38 0.75 15.58 -5.10
CA LEU A 38 1.97 15.63 -5.90
C LEU A 38 3.10 14.79 -5.29
N SER A 39 3.25 14.79 -3.97
CA SER A 39 4.26 13.97 -3.28
C SER A 39 3.94 12.47 -3.37
N LYS A 40 2.65 12.10 -3.26
CA LYS A 40 2.20 10.71 -3.42
C LYS A 40 2.40 10.18 -4.84
N GLN A 41 2.08 10.98 -5.86
CA GLN A 41 2.32 10.61 -7.26
C GLN A 41 3.81 10.45 -7.55
N ARG A 42 4.65 11.34 -7.01
CA ARG A 42 6.11 11.26 -7.14
C ARG A 42 6.65 9.99 -6.50
N LEU A 43 6.18 9.63 -5.30
CA LEU A 43 6.56 8.39 -4.61
C LEU A 43 6.15 7.14 -5.40
N LEU A 44 4.91 7.05 -5.87
CA LEU A 44 4.44 5.91 -6.68
C LEU A 44 5.25 5.75 -7.97
N LYS A 45 5.64 6.86 -8.60
CA LYS A 45 6.50 6.85 -9.78
C LYS A 45 7.91 6.35 -9.46
N ALA A 46 8.50 6.79 -8.34
CA ALA A 46 9.81 6.33 -7.89
C ALA A 46 9.80 4.82 -7.61
N ILE A 47 8.79 4.35 -6.88
CA ILE A 47 8.56 2.93 -6.61
C ILE A 47 8.48 2.13 -7.90
N LYS A 48 7.64 2.56 -8.85
CA LYS A 48 7.51 1.90 -10.16
C LYS A 48 8.83 1.86 -10.93
N ASN A 49 9.61 2.93 -10.91
CA ASN A 49 10.90 3.00 -11.60
C ASN A 49 11.91 2.02 -11.02
N GLU A 50 12.00 1.88 -9.69
CA GLU A 50 12.84 0.86 -9.06
C GLU A 50 12.45 -0.54 -9.53
N PHE A 51 11.14 -0.81 -9.63
CA PHE A 51 10.63 -2.09 -10.11
C PHE A 51 10.89 -2.38 -11.59
N GLN A 52 11.22 -1.37 -12.38
CA GLN A 52 11.58 -1.57 -13.78
C GLN A 52 13.08 -1.77 -14.01
N LYS A 53 13.95 -1.52 -13.02
CA LYS A 53 15.40 -1.67 -13.14
C LYS A 53 15.79 -3.13 -13.42
N ASP A 54 16.62 -3.34 -14.44
CA ASP A 54 17.03 -4.67 -14.93
C ASP A 54 17.71 -5.53 -13.86
N PHE A 55 18.39 -4.93 -12.89
CA PHE A 55 19.00 -5.65 -11.78
C PHE A 55 17.96 -6.36 -10.89
N ILE A 56 16.83 -5.70 -10.59
CA ILE A 56 15.74 -6.31 -9.83
C ILE A 56 15.12 -7.46 -10.64
N LYS A 57 14.87 -7.23 -11.94
CA LYS A 57 14.36 -8.26 -12.85
C LYS A 57 15.31 -9.46 -13.01
N LYS A 58 16.63 -9.23 -13.00
CA LYS A 58 17.67 -10.27 -13.13
C LYS A 58 17.87 -11.06 -11.84
N LEU A 59 17.86 -10.40 -10.68
CA LEU A 59 17.99 -11.08 -9.39
C LEU A 59 16.76 -11.91 -9.03
N TYR A 60 15.59 -11.51 -9.53
CA TYR A 60 14.31 -12.13 -9.18
C TYR A 60 13.49 -12.37 -10.45
N PRO A 61 13.92 -13.35 -11.29
CA PRO A 61 13.31 -13.64 -12.60
C PRO A 61 11.89 -14.21 -12.49
N ILE A 62 11.50 -14.65 -11.30
CA ILE A 62 10.13 -14.92 -10.89
C ILE A 62 9.71 -13.72 -10.04
N PRO A 63 8.51 -13.12 -10.21
CA PRO A 63 8.02 -12.01 -9.40
C PRO A 63 7.66 -12.45 -7.98
N LYS A 64 8.56 -13.20 -7.32
CA LYS A 64 8.47 -13.59 -5.93
C LYS A 64 9.17 -12.53 -5.11
N TRP A 65 8.36 -11.92 -4.26
CA TRP A 65 8.77 -10.86 -3.36
C TRP A 65 9.49 -11.49 -2.20
N THR A 66 10.73 -11.08 -2.04
CA THR A 66 11.53 -11.46 -0.87
C THR A 66 11.74 -10.21 -0.04
N GLU A 67 11.86 -10.40 1.26
CA GLU A 67 12.19 -9.34 2.22
C GLU A 67 13.44 -8.55 1.78
N ARG A 68 14.40 -9.22 1.12
CA ARG A 68 15.59 -8.60 0.54
C ARG A 68 15.29 -7.63 -0.61
N VAL A 69 14.32 -7.94 -1.48
CA VAL A 69 13.88 -7.01 -2.56
C VAL A 69 13.21 -5.81 -1.94
N TYR A 70 12.32 -6.05 -1.00
CA TYR A 70 11.54 -5.05 -0.29
C TYR A 70 12.44 -3.98 0.34
N TRP A 71 13.38 -4.40 1.19
CA TRP A 71 14.29 -3.47 1.85
C TRP A 71 15.29 -2.80 0.90
N ASN A 72 15.71 -3.47 -0.18
CA ASN A 72 16.55 -2.83 -1.19
C ASN A 72 15.83 -1.71 -1.95
N VAL A 73 14.56 -1.91 -2.30
CA VAL A 73 13.76 -0.89 -2.98
C VAL A 73 13.51 0.29 -2.03
N ILE A 74 13.13 0.02 -0.78
CA ILE A 74 12.94 1.06 0.24
C ILE A 74 14.22 1.87 0.46
N GLY A 75 15.35 1.19 0.66
CA GLY A 75 16.63 1.86 0.91
C GLY A 75 17.07 2.73 -0.26
N ARG A 76 16.85 2.29 -1.51
CA ARG A 76 17.16 3.11 -2.70
C ARG A 76 16.28 4.33 -2.81
N ILE A 77 14.97 4.18 -2.59
CA ILE A 77 14.05 5.31 -2.60
C ILE A 77 14.41 6.31 -1.49
N GLN A 78 14.80 5.82 -0.31
CA GLN A 78 15.21 6.67 0.81
C GLN A 78 16.48 7.48 0.50
N VAL A 79 17.45 6.88 -0.19
CA VAL A 79 18.68 7.58 -0.61
C VAL A 79 18.41 8.57 -1.75
N GLU A 80 17.57 8.21 -2.72
CA GLU A 80 17.27 9.09 -3.87
C GLU A 80 16.25 10.20 -3.53
N HIS A 81 15.50 10.05 -2.43
CA HIS A 81 14.45 10.98 -1.99
C HIS A 81 14.50 11.23 -0.48
N GLU A 82 15.54 11.93 -0.03
CA GLU A 82 15.74 12.31 1.38
C GLU A 82 14.58 13.15 1.96
N ASP A 83 13.77 13.79 1.11
CA ASP A 83 12.60 14.58 1.49
C ASP A 83 11.37 13.74 1.88
N ILE A 84 11.40 12.43 1.63
CA ILE A 84 10.29 11.51 1.95
C ILE A 84 10.65 10.69 3.18
N THR A 85 9.76 10.67 4.17
CA THR A 85 9.96 9.85 5.37
C THR A 85 9.92 8.36 5.07
N LEU A 86 10.72 7.57 5.81
CA LEU A 86 10.77 6.12 5.68
C LEU A 86 9.38 5.48 5.80
N ASP A 87 8.57 5.93 6.76
CA ASP A 87 7.18 5.50 6.95
C ASP A 87 6.31 5.68 5.70
N ASN A 88 6.46 6.81 5.00
CA ASN A 88 5.70 7.07 3.79
C ASN A 88 6.18 6.19 2.64
N ILE A 89 7.48 5.93 2.56
CA ILE A 89 8.07 5.01 1.56
C ILE A 89 7.53 3.60 1.77
N ILE A 90 7.58 3.08 3.00
CA ILE A 90 7.05 1.76 3.38
C ILE A 90 5.58 1.62 2.95
N LYS A 91 4.73 2.56 3.38
CA LYS A 91 3.30 2.57 3.02
C LYS A 91 3.07 2.64 1.51
N GLY A 92 3.88 3.43 0.80
CA GLY A 92 3.78 3.55 -0.65
C GLY A 92 4.17 2.26 -1.36
N VAL A 93 5.23 1.59 -0.89
CA VAL A 93 5.67 0.30 -1.43
C VAL A 93 4.59 -0.75 -1.16
N ASP A 94 4.09 -0.88 0.07
CA ASP A 94 3.01 -1.81 0.42
C ASP A 94 1.78 -1.61 -0.48
N GLN A 95 1.32 -0.37 -0.63
CA GLN A 95 0.21 -0.03 -1.52
C GLN A 95 0.50 -0.44 -2.97
N TYR A 96 1.71 -0.17 -3.48
CA TYR A 96 2.09 -0.56 -4.83
C TYR A 96 2.09 -2.10 -5.01
N LEU A 97 2.53 -2.85 -4.01
CA LEU A 97 2.51 -4.32 -4.05
C LEU A 97 1.08 -4.87 -4.06
N GLU A 98 0.20 -4.26 -3.27
CA GLU A 98 -1.23 -4.59 -3.26
C GLU A 98 -1.89 -4.27 -4.61
N ASP A 99 -1.70 -3.05 -5.11
CA ASP A 99 -2.28 -2.56 -6.36
C ASP A 99 -1.87 -3.40 -7.58
N ASN A 100 -0.66 -3.97 -7.55
CA ASN A 100 -0.13 -4.79 -8.63
C ASN A 100 -0.30 -6.30 -8.41
N ASN A 101 -1.07 -6.73 -7.40
CA ASN A 101 -1.25 -8.16 -7.03
C ASN A 101 0.08 -8.90 -6.91
N MET A 102 1.09 -8.18 -6.45
CA MET A 102 2.46 -8.64 -6.39
C MET A 102 2.75 -9.27 -5.02
N CYS A 103 1.92 -9.07 -4.00
CA CYS A 103 1.89 -9.90 -2.80
C CYS A 103 1.72 -11.41 -3.12
N ILE A 104 2.18 -12.31 -2.22
CA ILE A 104 2.15 -13.79 -2.33
C ILE A 104 1.08 -14.27 -3.32
N SER A 105 1.50 -14.96 -4.39
CA SER A 105 0.60 -15.42 -5.44
C SER A 105 -0.57 -16.16 -4.81
N GLN A 106 -1.79 -16.01 -5.35
CA GLN A 106 -2.96 -16.65 -4.73
C GLN A 106 -2.76 -18.16 -4.52
N ARG A 107 -2.06 -18.83 -5.45
CA ARG A 107 -1.67 -20.24 -5.30
C ARG A 107 -0.75 -20.45 -4.10
N ASP A 108 0.29 -19.63 -3.96
CA ASP A 108 1.23 -19.71 -2.85
C ASP A 108 0.56 -19.35 -1.51
N LEU A 109 -0.40 -18.43 -1.50
CA LEU A 109 -1.18 -18.08 -0.31
C LEU A 109 -2.06 -19.25 0.14
N LEU A 110 -2.78 -19.88 -0.79
CA LEU A 110 -3.59 -21.07 -0.50
C LEU A 110 -2.72 -22.22 -0.01
N LYS A 111 -1.53 -22.40 -0.62
CA LYS A 111 -0.54 -23.39 -0.19
C LYS A 111 -0.04 -23.09 1.22
N PHE A 112 0.35 -21.85 1.50
CA PHE A 112 0.81 -21.39 2.81
C PHE A 112 -0.25 -21.60 3.90
N ILE A 113 -1.52 -21.27 3.62
CA ILE A 113 -2.62 -21.48 4.58
C ILE A 113 -2.84 -22.98 4.81
N ARG A 114 -2.81 -23.81 3.77
CA ARG A 114 -2.89 -25.28 3.91
C ARG A 114 -1.74 -25.81 4.77
N GLU A 115 -0.51 -25.39 4.50
CA GLU A 115 0.67 -25.78 5.28
C GLU A 115 0.54 -25.34 6.74
N SER A 116 0.03 -24.12 6.98
CA SER A 116 -0.24 -23.60 8.32
C SER A 116 -1.30 -24.41 9.07
N ILE A 117 -2.36 -24.84 8.39
CA ILE A 117 -3.37 -25.72 8.98
C ILE A 117 -2.69 -27.04 9.37
N ILE A 118 -1.99 -27.69 8.44
CA ILE A 118 -1.35 -29.00 8.67
C ILE A 118 -0.32 -28.95 9.80
N SER A 119 0.53 -27.90 9.84
CA SER A 119 1.61 -27.80 10.83
C SER A 119 1.12 -27.58 12.26
N HIS A 120 -0.07 -26.99 12.43
CA HIS A 120 -0.67 -26.72 13.73
C HIS A 120 -1.78 -27.73 14.10
N GLN A 121 -1.86 -28.87 13.41
CA GLN A 121 -2.87 -29.88 13.73
C GLN A 121 -2.63 -30.52 15.08
N ILE A 122 -3.67 -30.52 15.91
CA ILE A 122 -3.77 -31.29 17.15
C ILE A 122 -4.98 -32.21 16.98
N GLU A 123 -4.77 -33.52 17.06
CA GLU A 123 -5.81 -34.54 16.79
C GLU A 123 -6.45 -34.41 15.40
N GLY A 124 -5.69 -33.96 14.40
CA GLY A 124 -6.14 -33.85 13.02
C GLY A 124 -7.05 -32.65 12.72
N LYS A 125 -7.11 -31.67 13.63
CA LYS A 125 -7.82 -30.38 13.47
C LYS A 125 -6.94 -29.24 13.99
N THR A 126 -7.19 -28.03 13.51
CA THR A 126 -6.37 -26.84 13.84
C THR A 126 -7.28 -25.69 14.21
N LYS A 127 -6.99 -24.95 15.30
CA LYS A 127 -7.81 -23.79 15.65
C LYS A 127 -7.70 -22.71 14.59
N ILE A 128 -8.82 -22.07 14.27
CA ILE A 128 -8.86 -20.95 13.31
C ILE A 128 -7.95 -19.80 13.77
N GLU A 129 -7.93 -19.55 15.09
CA GLU A 129 -7.11 -18.52 15.72
C GLU A 129 -5.62 -18.73 15.42
N ASP A 130 -5.11 -19.95 15.58
CA ASP A 130 -3.70 -20.27 15.36
C ASP A 130 -3.29 -20.03 13.90
N VAL A 131 -4.14 -20.43 12.95
CA VAL A 131 -3.88 -20.23 11.51
C VAL A 131 -3.94 -18.75 11.15
N SER A 132 -4.90 -17.99 11.71
CA SER A 132 -5.04 -16.57 11.42
C SER A 132 -3.91 -15.74 12.05
N MET A 133 -3.46 -16.10 13.25
CA MET A 133 -2.30 -15.52 13.91
C MET A 133 -1.02 -15.77 13.12
N HIS A 134 -0.75 -17.03 12.72
CA HIS A 134 0.41 -17.37 11.90
C HIS A 134 0.39 -16.66 10.54
N ALA A 135 -0.79 -16.51 9.93
CA ALA A 135 -0.94 -15.76 8.69
C ALA A 135 -0.63 -14.26 8.89
N ALA A 136 -1.11 -13.65 9.97
CA ALA A 136 -0.84 -12.25 10.30
C ALA A 136 0.66 -12.00 10.57
N GLU A 137 1.32 -12.90 11.31
CA GLU A 137 2.77 -12.85 11.56
C GLU A 137 3.59 -12.90 10.26
N ASN A 138 3.07 -13.55 9.22
CA ASN A 138 3.68 -13.63 7.89
C ASN A 138 3.17 -12.55 6.92
N GLY A 139 2.55 -11.47 7.43
CA GLY A 139 2.13 -10.32 6.64
C GLY A 139 0.88 -10.56 5.78
N VAL A 140 0.10 -11.60 6.06
CA VAL A 140 -1.20 -11.82 5.38
C VAL A 140 -2.27 -10.99 6.08
N THR A 141 -2.91 -10.09 5.34
CA THR A 141 -4.00 -9.28 5.86
C THR A 141 -5.26 -10.11 6.13
N VAL A 142 -6.07 -9.69 7.10
CA VAL A 142 -7.34 -10.35 7.46
C VAL A 142 -8.28 -10.51 6.27
N ILE A 143 -8.34 -9.50 5.39
CA ILE A 143 -9.17 -9.53 4.18
C ILE A 143 -8.72 -10.67 3.26
N ARG A 144 -7.42 -10.76 2.95
CA ARG A 144 -6.88 -11.80 2.07
C ARG A 144 -6.96 -13.19 2.67
N PHE A 145 -6.74 -13.30 3.98
CA PHE A 145 -6.95 -14.53 4.72
C PHE A 145 -8.38 -15.03 4.55
N ASN A 146 -9.38 -14.17 4.82
CA ASN A 146 -10.80 -14.52 4.69
C ASN A 146 -11.19 -14.91 3.25
N GLU A 147 -10.67 -14.20 2.26
CA GLU A 147 -10.90 -14.54 0.84
C GLU A 147 -10.30 -15.91 0.49
N ALA A 148 -9.09 -16.21 0.96
CA ALA A 148 -8.43 -17.48 0.72
C ALA A 148 -9.19 -18.63 1.41
N ILE A 149 -9.57 -18.48 2.68
CA ILE A 149 -10.40 -19.45 3.41
C ILE A 149 -11.73 -19.69 2.68
N LYS A 150 -12.41 -18.63 2.24
CA LYS A 150 -13.67 -18.75 1.48
C LYS A 150 -13.50 -19.58 0.21
N ARG A 151 -12.39 -19.39 -0.52
CA ARG A 151 -12.09 -20.17 -1.73
C ARG A 151 -11.78 -21.63 -1.40
N MET A 152 -10.94 -21.89 -0.39
CA MET A 152 -10.59 -23.24 0.03
C MET A 152 -11.79 -24.03 0.58
N LYS A 153 -12.77 -23.36 1.19
CA LYS A 153 -14.04 -24.01 1.57
C LYS A 153 -14.89 -24.31 0.34
N ALA A 154 -14.97 -23.38 -0.60
CA ALA A 154 -15.77 -23.54 -1.82
C ALA A 154 -15.24 -24.65 -2.74
N ASP A 155 -13.92 -24.84 -2.82
CA ASP A 155 -13.29 -25.91 -3.60
C ASP A 155 -13.15 -27.24 -2.84
N GLY A 156 -13.56 -27.28 -1.57
CA GLY A 156 -13.50 -28.46 -0.72
C GLY A 156 -12.11 -28.81 -0.18
N SER A 157 -11.11 -27.95 -0.34
CA SER A 157 -9.76 -28.17 0.20
C SER A 157 -9.70 -28.16 1.72
N ILE A 158 -10.61 -27.42 2.37
CA ILE A 158 -10.74 -27.35 3.84
C ILE A 158 -12.21 -27.35 4.23
N PHE A 159 -12.47 -27.78 5.46
CA PHE A 159 -13.78 -27.69 6.09
C PHE A 159 -13.66 -27.46 7.60
N GLU A 160 -14.78 -27.11 8.23
CA GLU A 160 -14.86 -26.94 9.68
C GLU A 160 -15.58 -28.16 10.29
N PRO A 161 -14.86 -29.16 10.83
CA PRO A 161 -15.49 -30.32 11.47
C PRO A 161 -16.19 -29.95 12.78
N THR A 162 -15.77 -28.86 13.42
CA THR A 162 -16.31 -28.31 14.65
C THR A 162 -16.10 -26.81 14.62
N GLU A 163 -17.01 -26.06 15.23
CA GLU A 163 -16.90 -24.60 15.32
C GLU A 163 -15.54 -24.18 15.89
N GLY A 164 -14.86 -23.26 15.21
CA GLY A 164 -13.55 -22.77 15.62
C GLY A 164 -12.35 -23.61 15.16
N PHE A 165 -12.56 -24.67 14.37
CA PHE A 165 -11.48 -25.54 13.87
C PHE A 165 -11.50 -25.73 12.37
N TYR A 166 -10.33 -25.73 11.74
CA TYR A 166 -10.11 -26.16 10.35
C TYR A 166 -9.56 -27.58 10.26
N LYS A 167 -9.92 -28.27 9.19
CA LYS A 167 -9.31 -29.52 8.75
C LYS A 167 -9.12 -29.50 7.23
N CYS A 168 -7.97 -29.96 6.77
CA CYS A 168 -7.72 -30.20 5.35
C CYS A 168 -8.26 -31.57 4.94
N ILE A 169 -8.75 -31.67 3.70
CA ILE A 169 -9.12 -32.93 3.05
C ILE A 169 -7.90 -33.55 2.37
#